data_AF-A0A7C7KXT0-F1
#
_entry.id   AF-A0A7C7KXT0-F1
#
_cell.length_a   1.000
_cell.length_b   1.000
_cell.length_c   1.000
_cell.angle_alpha   90.00
_cell.angle_beta   90.00
_cell.angle_gamma   90.00
#
_symmetry.space_group_name_H-M   'P 1'
#
loop_
_entity.id
_entity.type
_entity.pdbx_description
1 polymer ?
#
loop_
_entity_poly.entity_id
_entity_poly.type
_entity_poly.pdbx_seq_one_letter_code
_entity_poly.pdbx_strand_id
1 'polypeptide(L)' 'MSAQDTKKILVVDDEKHIVRLVQVNLERRGYQVITAYDGLECLEKV' A
#
# COMPACT_ATOMS: atom_id res chain seq x y z
N MET A 1 -6.32 -25.14 -6.90
CA MET A 1 -5.54 -24.05 -6.28
C MET A 1 -6.50 -22.89 -6.08
N SER A 2 -6.96 -22.65 -4.86
CA SER A 2 -7.88 -21.56 -4.55
C SER A 2 -7.15 -20.23 -4.73
N ALA A 3 -7.60 -19.40 -5.66
CA ALA A 3 -7.13 -18.02 -5.76
C ALA A 3 -7.54 -17.30 -4.47
N GLN A 4 -6.61 -17.14 -3.55
CA GLN A 4 -6.83 -16.38 -2.33
C GLN A 4 -6.69 -14.92 -2.74
N ASP A 5 -7.81 -14.19 -2.79
CA ASP A 5 -7.81 -12.77 -3.15
C ASP A 5 -6.93 -11.98 -2.17
N THR A 6 -5.69 -11.73 -2.56
CA THR A 6 -4.78 -10.84 -1.84
C THR A 6 -5.39 -9.45 -1.85
N LYS A 7 -5.90 -9.01 -0.69
CA LYS A 7 -6.48 -7.67 -0.55
C LYS A 7 -5.40 -6.62 -0.87
N LYS A 8 -5.76 -5.72 -1.79
CA LYS A 8 -4.92 -4.61 -2.23
C LYS A 8 -5.18 -3.40 -1.32
N ILE A 9 -4.12 -2.78 -0.80
CA ILE A 9 -4.19 -1.63 0.11
C ILE A 9 -3.37 -0.48 -0.48
N LEU A 10 -3.95 0.71 -0.59
CA LEU A 10 -3.25 1.95 -0.92
C LEU A 10 -2.92 2.72 0.37
N VAL A 11 -1.64 2.99 0.60
CA VAL A 11 -1.14 3.78 1.73
C VAL A 11 -0.75 5.16 1.20
N VAL A 12 -1.29 6.22 1.80
CA VAL A 12 -1.09 7.61 1.36
C VAL A 12 -0.64 8.44 2.55
N ASP A 13 0.59 8.95 2.48
CA ASP A 13 1.18 9.80 3.52
C ASP A 13 2.40 10.54 2.91
N ASP A 14 2.58 11.82 3.22
CA ASP A 14 3.67 12.65 2.68
C ASP A 14 5.04 12.28 3.29
N GLU A 15 5.05 11.61 4.44
CA GLU A 15 6.25 11.14 5.10
C GLU A 15 6.69 9.76 4.59
N LYS A 16 7.62 9.74 3.63
CA LYS A 16 8.12 8.50 2.98
C LYS A 16 8.56 7.39 3.96
N HIS A 17 9.11 7.76 5.12
CA HIS A 17 9.57 6.79 6.11
C HIS A 17 8.42 6.09 6.83
N ILE A 18 7.31 6.81 7.09
CA ILE A 18 6.06 6.25 7.63
C ILE A 18 5.43 5.32 6.59
N VAL A 19 5.31 5.76 5.34
CA VAL A 19 4.82 4.93 4.23
C VAL A 19 5.59 3.63 4.12
N ARG A 20 6.92 3.68 4.16
CA ARG A 20 7.77 2.49 4.09
C ARG A 20 7.56 1.54 5.27
N LEU A 21 7.41 2.08 6.48
CA LEU A 21 7.13 1.29 7.68
C LEU A 21 5.78 0.56 7.52
N VAL A 22 4.73 1.27 7.12
CA VAL A 22 3.39 0.70 6.94
C VAL A 22 3.38 -0.35 5.82
N GLN A 23 4.03 -0.05 4.68
CA GLN A 23 4.17 -0.97 3.56
C GLN A 23 4.78 -2.31 4.01
N VAL A 24 5.95 -2.28 4.65
CA VAL A 24 6.63 -3.49 5.10
C VAL A 24 5.79 -4.29 6.09
N ASN A 25 5.07 -3.63 6.99
CA ASN A 25 4.20 -4.30 7.96
C ASN A 25 3.00 -5.00 7.29
N LEU A 26 2.39 -4.37 6.29
CA LEU A 26 1.25 -4.93 5.56
C LEU A 26 1.67 -6.03 4.58
N GLU A 27 2.77 -5.85 3.86
CA GLU A 27 3.33 -6.89 2.98
C GLU A 27 3.69 -8.16 3.76
N ARG A 28 4.29 -8.01 4.96
CA ARG A 28 4.57 -9.15 5.86
C ARG A 28 3.33 -9.90 6.31
N ARG A 29 2.16 -9.25 6.29
CA ARG A 29 0.86 -9.88 6.61
C ARG A 29 0.18 -10.48 5.37
N GLY A 30 0.82 -10.45 4.20
CA GLY A 30 0.31 -11.02 2.96
C GLY A 30 -0.60 -10.10 2.14
N TYR A 31 -0.60 -8.79 2.42
CA TYR A 31 -1.33 -7.81 1.62
C TYR A 31 -0.51 -7.36 0.41
N GLN A 32 -1.20 -7.03 -0.68
CA GLN A 32 -0.60 -6.30 -1.78
C GLN A 32 -0.68 -4.80 -1.46
N VAL A 33 0.46 -4.14 -1.32
CA VAL A 33 0.49 -2.72 -0.94
C VAL A 33 0.90 -1.87 -2.13
N ILE A 34 0.16 -0.77 -2.33
CA ILE A 34 0.57 0.36 -3.16
C ILE A 34 0.79 1.55 -2.23
N THR A 35 1.76 2.39 -2.58
CA THR A 35 2.07 3.62 -1.84
C THR A 35 1.82 4.84 -2.72
N ALA A 36 1.45 5.95 -2.10
CA ALA A 36 1.46 7.28 -2.70
C ALA A 36 1.94 8.29 -1.65
N TYR A 37 2.57 9.38 -2.10
CA TYR A 37 3.18 10.38 -1.23
C TYR A 37 2.47 11.75 -1.31
N ASP A 38 1.47 11.87 -2.17
CA ASP A 38 0.62 13.04 -2.27
C ASP A 38 -0.78 12.68 -2.81
N GLY A 39 -1.68 13.66 -2.82
CA GLY A 39 -3.06 13.45 -3.25
C GLY A 39 -3.22 13.17 -4.74
N LEU A 40 -2.35 13.73 -5.60
CA LEU A 40 -2.43 13.50 -7.05
C LEU A 40 -1.97 12.07 -7.38
N GLU A 41 -0.83 11.66 -6.84
CA GLU A 41 -0.29 10.31 -6.96
C GLU A 41 -1.27 9.27 -6.38
N CYS A 42 -1.96 9.60 -5.28
CA CYS A 42 -3.02 8.76 -4.73
C CYS A 42 -4.14 8.53 -5.73
N LEU A 43 -4.66 9.61 -6.32
CA LEU A 43 -5.76 9.53 -7.28
C LEU A 43 -5.39 8.75 -8.55
N GLU A 44 -4.14 8.81 -9.00
CA GLU A 44 -3.64 8.02 -10.13
C GLU A 44 -3.59 6.50 -9.84
N LYS A 45 -3.60 6.11 -8.57
CA LYS A 45 -3.37 4.72 -8.12
C LYS A 45 -4.63 4.00 -7.65
N VAL A 46 -5.78 4.68 -7.66
CA VAL A 46 -7.12 4.14 -7.32
C VAL A 46 -7.75 3.43 -8.52
#